data_AF-A0AAU2X8R0-F1
#
_entry.id   AF-A0AAU2X8R0-F1
#
_cell.length_a   1.000
_cell.length_b   1.000
_cell.length_c   1.000
_cell.angle_alpha   90.00
_cell.angle_beta   90.00
_cell.angle_gamma   90.00
#
_symmetry.space_group_name_H-M   'P 1'
#
loop_
_entity.id
_entity.type
_entity.pdbx_description
1 polymer ?
#
loop_
_entity_poly.entity_id
_entity_poly.type
_entity_poly.pdbx_seq_one_letter_code
_entity_poly.pdbx_strand_id
1 'polypeptide(L)'
;MTAPAGDHGEKHKVRHGEEHGEAEVRDGVRDEGLPDQGRELLAVSVRSEDGNTVDWPSVPGLYRLLDRIGAEGDTFLVVERIPGDEQYYVQTRRDEGDPYLVEYRDGSAKLHFQADIESTADVLAVFVGWVRGEEGWKGAHKWRRLRL
;
A
#
# COMPACT_ATOMS: atom_id res chain seq x y z
N MET A 1 30.39 -55.47 33.53
CA MET A 1 29.90 -56.24 34.70
C MET A 1 28.43 -55.88 34.91
N THR A 2 27.60 -56.90 34.84
CA THR A 2 26.16 -57.01 35.11
C THR A 2 25.68 -56.37 36.44
N ALA A 3 24.52 -55.69 36.39
CA ALA A 3 23.33 -55.62 37.28
C ALA A 3 23.43 -56.12 38.76
N PRO A 4 22.58 -55.70 39.75
CA PRO A 4 21.11 -55.64 39.56
C PRO A 4 20.28 -54.62 40.38
N ALA A 5 18.98 -54.66 40.06
CA ALA A 5 17.84 -53.95 40.62
C ALA A 5 17.44 -54.40 42.04
N GLY A 6 16.67 -53.56 42.73
CA GLY A 6 15.95 -53.89 43.96
C GLY A 6 14.95 -52.80 44.36
N ASP A 7 13.69 -53.05 44.03
CA ASP A 7 12.47 -52.34 44.45
C ASP A 7 12.18 -52.56 45.94
N HIS A 8 11.69 -51.55 46.67
CA HIS A 8 10.83 -51.67 47.86
C HIS A 8 10.06 -50.35 48.06
N GLY A 9 8.73 -50.40 47.98
CA GLY A 9 7.85 -49.27 48.22
C GLY A 9 7.58 -48.96 49.70
N GLU A 10 6.95 -47.80 49.96
CA GLU A 10 5.76 -47.67 50.82
C GLU A 10 5.23 -46.21 50.81
N LYS A 11 3.97 -46.08 50.40
CA LYS A 11 2.87 -45.18 50.84
C LYS A 11 3.21 -43.86 51.58
N HIS A 12 2.54 -42.76 51.23
CA HIS A 12 1.55 -42.09 52.10
C HIS A 12 0.91 -40.86 51.42
N LYS A 13 -0.37 -40.71 51.69
CA LYS A 13 -1.39 -39.78 51.17
C LYS A 13 -1.45 -38.52 52.03
N VAL A 14 -1.50 -37.30 51.47
CA VAL A 14 -2.43 -36.25 51.93
C VAL A 14 -2.55 -35.06 50.96
N ARG A 15 -3.71 -34.39 51.09
CA ARG A 15 -4.32 -33.35 50.25
C ARG A 15 -3.86 -31.92 50.60
N HIS A 16 -4.33 -30.99 49.76
CA HIS A 16 -4.71 -29.59 50.00
C HIS A 16 -3.64 -28.52 49.75
N GLY A 17 -4.03 -27.52 48.95
CA GLY A 17 -3.25 -26.34 48.62
C GLY A 17 -3.87 -25.63 47.42
N GLU A 18 -5.01 -24.98 47.65
CA GLU A 18 -5.63 -23.99 46.77
C GLU A 18 -4.76 -22.73 46.81
N GLU A 19 -4.21 -22.29 45.68
CA GLU A 19 -3.67 -20.93 45.55
C GLU A 19 -4.17 -20.27 44.26
N HIS A 20 -4.83 -19.15 44.51
CA HIS A 20 -5.42 -18.23 43.57
C HIS A 20 -4.36 -17.64 42.63
N GLY A 21 -4.72 -17.53 41.35
CA GLY A 21 -3.97 -16.78 40.36
C GLY A 21 -4.95 -16.06 39.44
N GLU A 22 -5.61 -15.03 39.96
CA GLU A 22 -6.19 -13.96 39.15
C GLU A 22 -5.05 -13.33 38.33
N ALA A 23 -4.99 -13.64 37.04
CA ALA A 23 -4.18 -12.89 36.11
C ALA A 23 -4.98 -11.64 35.69
N GLU A 24 -4.52 -10.51 36.20
CA GLU A 24 -4.95 -9.15 35.88
C GLU A 24 -5.23 -8.96 34.39
N VAL A 25 -6.47 -8.66 34.05
CA VAL A 25 -6.84 -7.98 32.81
C VAL A 25 -6.27 -6.57 32.86
N ARG A 26 -5.07 -6.39 32.30
CA ARG A 26 -4.47 -5.06 32.13
C ARG A 26 -5.16 -4.35 30.98
N ASP A 27 -5.83 -3.27 31.35
CA ASP A 27 -6.32 -2.15 30.54
C ASP A 27 -5.61 -2.03 29.18
N GLY A 28 -6.25 -2.61 28.17
CA GLY A 28 -5.98 -2.30 26.78
C GLY A 28 -6.52 -0.90 26.52
N VAL A 29 -5.59 0.06 26.53
CA VAL A 29 -5.72 1.43 26.03
C VAL A 29 -6.82 1.52 24.98
N ARG A 30 -7.84 2.33 25.27
CA ARG A 30 -8.86 2.72 24.29
C ARG A 30 -8.14 3.37 23.12
N ASP A 31 -8.15 2.69 21.98
CA ASP A 31 -7.72 3.22 20.68
C ASP A 31 -8.71 4.32 20.28
N GLU A 32 -8.53 5.51 20.85
CA GLU A 32 -9.32 6.69 20.52
C GLU A 32 -8.84 7.25 19.17
N GLY A 33 -9.45 6.73 18.10
CA GLY A 33 -9.86 7.52 16.93
C GLY A 33 -8.80 8.34 16.21
N LEU A 34 -7.89 7.67 15.50
CA LEU A 34 -7.28 8.28 14.32
C LEU A 34 -8.36 8.31 13.21
N PRO A 35 -8.62 9.47 12.57
CA PRO A 35 -9.68 9.56 11.57
C PRO A 35 -9.38 8.62 10.39
N ASP A 36 -10.42 7.93 9.92
CA ASP A 36 -10.48 6.88 8.88
C ASP A 36 -9.90 7.27 7.49
N GLN A 37 -9.31 8.47 7.37
CA GLN A 37 -8.79 9.07 6.14
C GLN A 37 -7.59 8.31 5.51
N GLY A 38 -7.01 7.35 6.23
CA GLY A 38 -5.93 6.48 5.74
C GLY A 38 -6.38 5.08 5.28
N ARG A 39 -7.67 4.73 5.44
CA ARG A 39 -8.26 3.43 5.07
C ARG A 39 -9.16 3.49 3.84
N GLU A 40 -9.46 4.69 3.32
CA GLU A 40 -10.19 4.82 2.08
C GLU A 40 -9.44 4.10 0.94
N LEU A 41 -10.08 3.09 0.37
CA LEU A 41 -9.56 2.36 -0.77
C LEU A 41 -9.96 3.08 -2.05
N LEU A 42 -9.00 3.25 -2.94
CA LEU A 42 -9.19 3.87 -4.25
C LEU A 42 -9.72 2.81 -5.22
N ALA A 43 -10.80 3.07 -5.96
CA ALA A 43 -11.34 2.13 -6.94
C ALA A 43 -10.48 2.05 -8.22
N VAL A 44 -9.23 1.58 -8.07
CA VAL A 44 -8.23 1.47 -9.12
C VAL A 44 -7.42 0.17 -9.00
N SER A 45 -6.88 -0.24 -10.14
CA SER A 45 -5.82 -1.24 -10.25
C SER A 45 -4.50 -0.52 -10.52
N VAL A 46 -3.45 -0.91 -9.80
CA VAL A 46 -2.11 -0.33 -9.94
C VAL A 46 -1.14 -1.40 -10.40
N ARG A 47 -0.50 -1.20 -11.55
CA ARG A 47 0.47 -2.11 -12.15
C ARG A 47 1.86 -1.48 -12.15
N SER A 48 2.85 -2.17 -11.57
CA SER A 48 4.27 -1.76 -11.54
C SER A 48 5.10 -2.54 -12.57
N GLU A 49 6.34 -2.08 -12.77
CA GLU A 49 7.31 -2.70 -13.70
C GLU A 49 7.57 -4.19 -13.44
N ASP A 50 7.66 -4.59 -12.17
CA ASP A 50 7.86 -5.99 -11.76
C ASP A 50 6.71 -6.96 -12.14
N GLY A 51 5.67 -6.46 -12.82
CA GLY A 51 4.46 -7.23 -13.15
C GLY A 51 3.48 -7.38 -11.99
N ASN A 52 3.80 -6.82 -10.82
CA ASN A 52 2.92 -6.80 -9.66
C ASN A 52 1.70 -5.90 -9.92
N THR A 53 0.52 -6.38 -9.52
CA THR A 53 -0.73 -5.62 -9.55
C THR A 53 -1.32 -5.52 -8.15
N VAL A 54 -1.70 -4.31 -7.74
CA VAL A 54 -2.38 -4.03 -6.47
C VAL A 54 -3.72 -3.38 -6.78
N ASP A 55 -4.81 -4.09 -6.48
CA ASP A 55 -6.15 -3.56 -6.61
C ASP A 55 -6.62 -2.92 -5.31
N TRP A 56 -7.42 -1.87 -5.44
CA TRP A 56 -7.99 -1.11 -4.32
C TRP A 56 -6.96 -0.64 -3.28
N PRO A 57 -5.83 0.00 -3.67
CA PRO A 57 -4.89 0.50 -2.69
C PRO A 57 -5.52 1.63 -1.86
N SER A 58 -5.10 1.76 -0.61
CA SER A 58 -5.34 3.00 0.13
C SER A 58 -4.44 4.13 -0.39
N VAL A 59 -4.77 5.38 -0.08
CA VAL A 59 -3.92 6.54 -0.43
C VAL A 59 -2.47 6.37 0.10
N PRO A 60 -2.23 5.97 1.37
CA PRO A 60 -0.89 5.64 1.84
C PRO A 60 -0.23 4.47 1.10
N GLY A 61 -1.02 3.48 0.66
CA GLY A 61 -0.55 2.37 -0.16
C GLY A 61 -0.04 2.84 -1.52
N LEU A 62 -0.81 3.69 -2.19
CA LEU A 62 -0.41 4.30 -3.47
C LEU A 62 0.84 5.17 -3.33
N TYR A 63 0.95 5.96 -2.25
CA TYR A 63 2.17 6.73 -1.98
C TYR A 63 3.41 5.83 -1.92
N ARG A 64 3.34 4.72 -1.17
CA ARG A 64 4.47 3.78 -1.05
C ARG A 64 4.85 3.17 -2.39
N LEU A 65 3.89 2.91 -3.27
CA LEU A 65 4.17 2.40 -4.61
C LEU A 65 4.89 3.47 -5.45
N LEU A 66 4.43 4.72 -5.42
CA LEU A 66 5.03 5.86 -6.13
C LEU A 66 6.43 6.22 -5.63
N ASP A 67 6.67 6.10 -4.32
CA ASP A 67 7.94 6.45 -3.67
C ASP A 67 9.09 5.53 -4.06
N ARG A 68 8.78 4.29 -4.50
CA ARG A 68 9.78 3.36 -5.04
C ARG A 68 10.20 3.68 -6.48
N ILE A 69 9.38 4.46 -7.20
CA ILE A 69 9.58 4.67 -8.63
C ILE A 69 10.85 5.48 -8.90
N GLY A 70 11.74 4.94 -9.74
CA GLY A 70 13.08 5.44 -9.99
C GLY A 70 14.19 4.57 -9.39
N ALA A 71 13.85 3.55 -8.61
CA ALA A 71 14.78 2.51 -8.17
C ALA A 71 15.05 1.48 -9.28
N GLU A 72 16.15 0.74 -9.15
CA GLU A 72 16.47 -0.36 -10.07
C GLU A 72 15.33 -1.40 -10.09
N GLY A 73 14.75 -1.63 -11.28
CA GLY A 73 13.64 -2.57 -11.50
C GLY A 73 12.24 -2.03 -11.18
N ASP A 74 12.10 -0.78 -10.75
CA ASP A 74 10.81 -0.15 -10.49
C ASP A 74 10.78 1.26 -11.09
N THR A 75 10.74 1.35 -12.42
CA THR A 75 10.83 2.63 -13.13
C THR A 75 9.49 3.18 -13.59
N PHE A 76 8.42 2.39 -13.57
CA PHE A 76 7.09 2.84 -13.99
C PHE A 76 5.94 2.25 -13.18
N LEU A 77 4.83 2.99 -13.17
CA LEU A 77 3.58 2.60 -12.54
C LEU A 77 2.40 3.11 -13.37
N VAL A 78 1.43 2.23 -13.64
CA VAL A 78 0.19 2.53 -14.37
C VAL A 78 -1.00 2.34 -13.45
N VAL A 79 -1.96 3.28 -13.50
CA VAL A 79 -3.20 3.24 -12.72
C VAL A 79 -4.41 3.34 -13.63
N GLU A 80 -5.29 2.36 -13.50
CA GLU A 80 -6.54 2.23 -14.25
C GLU A 80 -7.70 2.18 -13.24
N ARG A 81 -8.86 2.78 -13.54
CA ARG A 81 -10.04 2.66 -12.67
C ARG A 81 -10.55 1.22 -12.66
N ILE A 82 -11.40 0.87 -11.69
CA ILE A 82 -12.10 -0.43 -11.66
C ILE A 82 -13.61 -0.19 -11.86
N PRO A 83 -14.24 -0.81 -12.88
CA PRO A 83 -13.62 -1.60 -13.95
C PRO A 83 -12.73 -0.72 -14.85
N GLY A 84 -11.70 -1.33 -15.43
CA GLY A 84 -10.69 -0.64 -16.24
C GLY A 84 -11.12 -0.37 -17.67
N ASP A 85 -10.52 0.66 -18.26
CA ASP A 85 -10.54 0.97 -19.69
C ASP A 85 -9.12 1.41 -20.08
N GLU A 86 -8.51 0.66 -21.00
CA GLU A 86 -7.14 0.89 -21.49
C GLU A 86 -6.95 2.27 -22.15
N GLN A 87 -8.04 2.97 -22.47
CA GLN A 87 -8.00 4.34 -22.98
C GLN A 87 -8.09 5.39 -21.86
N TYR A 88 -8.28 5.00 -20.60
CA TYR A 88 -8.39 5.88 -19.44
C TYR A 88 -7.44 5.45 -18.32
N TYR A 89 -6.27 6.08 -18.27
CA TYR A 89 -5.27 5.81 -17.25
C TYR A 89 -4.50 7.06 -16.85
N VAL A 90 -3.87 7.00 -15.69
CA VAL A 90 -2.72 7.83 -15.32
C VAL A 90 -1.52 6.93 -15.11
N GLN A 91 -0.35 7.35 -15.55
CA GLN A 91 0.89 6.62 -15.34
C GLN A 91 2.00 7.56 -14.94
N THR A 92 3.05 6.99 -14.38
CA THR A 92 4.32 7.70 -14.20
C THR A 92 5.48 6.82 -14.60
N ARG A 93 6.54 7.46 -15.09
CA ARG A 93 7.86 6.87 -15.26
C ARG A 93 8.89 7.78 -14.59
N ARG A 94 9.93 7.20 -14.01
CA ARG A 94 11.07 7.94 -13.46
C ARG A 94 12.34 7.09 -13.59
N ASP A 95 13.42 7.72 -14.03
CA ASP A 95 14.78 7.19 -13.91
C ASP A 95 15.44 7.81 -12.65
N GLU A 96 16.45 7.15 -12.09
CA GLU A 96 17.13 7.63 -10.87
C GLU A 96 17.67 9.06 -11.06
N GLY A 97 17.27 9.98 -10.19
CA GLY A 97 17.70 11.37 -10.23
C GLY A 97 16.90 12.30 -11.15
N ASP A 98 16.01 11.76 -11.98
CA ASP A 98 15.14 12.55 -12.87
C ASP A 98 13.79 12.90 -12.19
N PRO A 99 13.06 13.91 -12.71
CA PRO A 99 11.67 14.15 -12.33
C PRO A 99 10.76 12.98 -12.73
N TYR A 100 9.59 12.91 -12.10
CA TYR A 100 8.52 12.02 -12.55
C TYR A 100 7.95 12.55 -13.87
N LEU A 101 8.02 11.73 -14.92
CA LEU A 101 7.23 11.93 -16.12
C LEU A 101 5.84 11.33 -15.89
N VAL A 102 4.86 12.18 -15.60
CA VAL A 102 3.48 11.77 -15.41
C VAL A 102 2.70 11.93 -16.70
N GLU A 103 1.94 10.90 -17.08
CA GLU A 103 1.08 10.92 -18.26
C GLU A 103 -0.37 10.56 -17.89
N TYR A 104 -1.32 11.07 -18.67
CA TYR A 104 -2.70 10.59 -18.61
C TYR A 104 -3.31 10.48 -20.00
N ARG A 105 -4.14 9.46 -20.18
CA ARG A 105 -4.97 9.26 -21.38
C ARG A 105 -6.44 9.42 -21.04
N ASP A 106 -7.15 10.13 -21.91
CA ASP A 106 -8.55 10.49 -21.72
C ASP A 106 -9.39 10.00 -22.91
N GLY A 107 -9.60 8.68 -22.99
CA GLY A 107 -10.48 8.01 -23.94
C GLY A 107 -9.94 7.83 -25.36
N SER A 108 -8.74 8.34 -25.67
CA SER A 108 -8.06 8.03 -26.94
C SER A 108 -6.58 8.39 -26.91
N ALA A 109 -5.79 7.78 -27.81
CA ALA A 109 -4.40 8.17 -28.05
C ALA A 109 -4.22 9.65 -28.41
N LYS A 110 -5.24 10.27 -29.04
CA LYS A 110 -5.21 11.69 -29.37
C LYS A 110 -5.33 12.56 -28.11
N LEU A 111 -5.96 12.07 -27.05
CA LEU A 111 -6.15 12.78 -25.79
C LEU A 111 -5.16 12.23 -24.75
N HIS A 112 -3.89 12.25 -25.12
CA HIS A 112 -2.77 11.82 -24.29
C HIS A 112 -1.90 13.02 -23.92
N PHE A 113 -1.54 13.15 -22.65
CA PHE A 113 -0.84 14.32 -22.13
C PHE A 113 0.23 13.91 -21.14
N GLN A 114 1.30 14.69 -21.04
CA GLN A 114 2.39 14.50 -20.10
C GLN A 114 2.71 15.78 -19.32
N ALA A 115 3.29 15.64 -18.13
CA ALA A 115 3.90 16.70 -17.35
C ALA A 115 5.11 16.16 -16.56
N ASP A 116 6.09 17.02 -16.32
CA ASP A 116 7.22 16.72 -15.44
C ASP A 116 6.86 17.20 -14.02
N ILE A 117 7.00 16.32 -13.02
CA ILE A 117 6.63 16.57 -11.63
C ILE A 117 7.78 16.14 -10.71
N GLU A 118 8.20 17.00 -9.80
CA GLU A 118 9.41 16.77 -9.00
C GLU A 118 9.18 15.83 -7.81
N SER A 119 8.00 15.91 -7.18
CA SER A 119 7.73 15.31 -5.88
C SER A 119 6.73 14.16 -5.96
N THR A 120 7.03 13.06 -5.26
CA THR A 120 6.10 11.93 -5.05
C THR A 120 4.75 12.40 -4.50
N ALA A 121 4.75 13.42 -3.62
CA ALA A 121 3.52 13.96 -3.04
C ALA A 121 2.63 14.67 -4.07
N ASP A 122 3.24 15.37 -5.03
CA ASP A 122 2.52 16.04 -6.11
C ASP A 122 1.97 15.02 -7.12
N VAL A 123 2.76 13.98 -7.43
CA VAL A 123 2.29 12.85 -8.25
C VAL A 123 1.11 12.14 -7.58
N LEU A 124 1.20 11.90 -6.26
CA LEU A 124 0.07 11.34 -5.50
C LEU A 124 -1.18 12.22 -5.60
N ALA A 125 -1.04 13.54 -5.44
CA ALA A 125 -2.17 14.47 -5.54
C ALA A 125 -2.84 14.41 -6.92
N VAL A 126 -2.04 14.36 -8.00
CA VAL A 126 -2.54 14.16 -9.37
C VAL A 126 -3.31 12.85 -9.48
N PHE A 127 -2.75 11.75 -8.99
CA PHE A 127 -3.36 10.43 -9.14
C PHE A 127 -4.65 10.33 -8.33
N VAL A 128 -4.65 10.73 -7.06
CA VAL A 128 -5.85 10.72 -6.21
C VAL A 128 -6.94 11.64 -6.78
N GLY A 129 -6.58 12.84 -7.21
CA GLY A 129 -7.53 13.77 -7.83
C GLY A 129 -8.11 13.22 -9.13
N TRP A 130 -7.29 12.54 -9.95
CA TRP A 130 -7.78 11.82 -11.12
C TRP A 130 -8.74 10.69 -10.74
N VAL A 131 -8.40 9.85 -9.75
CA VAL A 131 -9.27 8.75 -9.30
C VAL A 131 -10.63 9.27 -8.86
N ARG A 132 -10.63 10.36 -8.08
CA ARG A 132 -11.85 11.00 -7.55
C ARG A 132 -12.61 11.86 -8.56
N GLY A 133 -12.02 12.14 -9.72
CA GLY A 133 -12.63 12.99 -10.74
C GLY A 133 -12.70 14.48 -10.35
N GLU A 134 -11.74 14.95 -9.55
CA GLU A 134 -11.70 16.32 -9.05
C GLU A 134 -11.38 17.32 -10.19
N GLU A 135 -12.17 18.38 -10.37
CA GLU A 135 -11.96 19.32 -11.51
C GLU A 135 -10.56 19.97 -11.52
N GLY A 136 -9.91 20.07 -10.35
CA GLY A 136 -8.63 20.76 -10.15
C GLY A 136 -7.37 19.91 -10.33
N TRP A 137 -7.46 18.58 -10.52
CA TRP A 137 -6.27 17.71 -10.43
C TRP A 137 -5.19 18.04 -11.47
N LYS A 138 -5.55 18.67 -12.59
CA LYS A 138 -4.61 19.10 -13.65
C LYS A 138 -3.94 20.45 -13.35
N GLY A 139 -4.53 21.29 -12.49
CA GLY A 139 -4.29 22.74 -12.46
C GLY A 139 -2.89 23.18 -12.00
N ALA A 140 -2.19 22.34 -11.23
CA ALA A 140 -0.88 22.68 -10.67
C ALA A 140 0.30 22.45 -11.65
N HIS A 141 0.08 21.74 -12.77
CA HIS A 141 1.17 21.25 -13.61
C HIS A 141 1.06 21.69 -15.08
N LYS A 142 2.21 21.77 -15.75
CA LYS A 142 2.33 22.20 -17.14
C LYS A 142 2.14 21.03 -18.11
N TRP A 143 0.88 20.61 -18.29
CA TRP A 143 0.52 19.53 -19.20
C TRP A 143 0.78 19.88 -20.66
N ARG A 144 1.39 18.94 -21.39
CA ARG A 144 1.64 19.02 -22.82
C ARG A 144 0.97 17.84 -23.49
N ARG A 145 0.26 18.10 -24.59
CA ARG A 145 -0.36 17.03 -25.38
C ARG A 145 0.70 16.27 -26.16
N LEU A 146 0.71 14.96 -26.00
CA LEU A 146 1.54 14.05 -26.77
C LEU A 146 0.98 13.89 -28.19
N ARG A 147 1.88 13.91 -29.18
CA ARG A 147 1.56 13.51 -30.55
C ARG A 147 2.10 12.11 -30.76
N LEU A 148 1.26 11.13 -30.49
CA LEU A 148 1.48 9.72 -30.81
C LEU A 148 0.99 9.41 -32.23
#